data_AF-A0A1I8B4A0-F1
#
_entry.id   AF-A0A1I8B4A0-F1
#
_cell.length_a   1.000
_cell.length_b   1.000
_cell.length_c   1.000
_cell.angle_alpha   90.00
_cell.angle_beta   90.00
_cell.angle_gamma   90.00
#
_symmetry.space_group_name_H-M   'P 1'
#
loop_
_entity.id
_entity.type
_entity.pdbx_description
1 polymer ?
#
loop_
_entity_poly.entity_id
_entity_poly.type
_entity_poly.pdbx_seq_one_letter_code
_entity_poly.pdbx_strand_id
1 'polypeptide(L)'
;MRAKNRIVFSQFLFKFLKVLLILLLFQLPIFNSEFNPDFRAFVHNRYGLPIVNQLERRDLGNDASTGGGPVVNEEAVVIVHGITNKITRFNGIIEKLRSQGFQVFGTTWGDAGTTPAILGGICVDTRELLGPPLTEHIDTFLSVAGTNNGALPCLVPIPVGTCNKKNGLHCESEFLSDINKLKGYEGLNIFSIFSTSDEKIGLKICSRLVSPIVGETGYIRKEGLTHDQVMDNTIETQINFIVKHRPK
;
A
#
# COMPACT_ATOMS: atom_id res chain seq x y z
N MET A 1 -44.11 -41.77 -28.59
CA MET A 1 -43.29 -40.70 -29.23
C MET A 1 -43.06 -39.46 -28.36
N ARG A 2 -43.94 -39.06 -27.42
CA ARG A 2 -43.77 -37.80 -26.63
C ARG A 2 -42.63 -37.79 -25.59
N ALA A 3 -42.26 -38.93 -25.00
CA ALA A 3 -41.25 -38.97 -23.91
C ALA A 3 -39.79 -38.80 -24.40
N LYS A 4 -39.43 -39.38 -25.56
CA LYS A 4 -38.09 -39.23 -26.16
C LYS A 4 -37.75 -37.78 -26.51
N ASN A 5 -38.72 -37.02 -27.03
CA ASN A 5 -38.50 -35.61 -27.40
C ASN A 5 -38.26 -34.71 -26.17
N ARG A 6 -38.87 -35.01 -25.00
CA ARG A 6 -38.62 -34.25 -23.76
C ARG A 6 -37.21 -34.44 -23.23
N ILE A 7 -36.66 -35.66 -23.32
CA ILE A 7 -35.30 -35.98 -22.85
C ILE A 7 -34.25 -35.29 -23.74
N VAL A 8 -34.43 -35.34 -25.07
CA VAL A 8 -33.52 -34.69 -26.03
C VAL A 8 -33.54 -33.16 -25.85
N PHE A 9 -34.73 -32.57 -25.69
CA PHE A 9 -34.87 -31.13 -25.44
C PHE A 9 -34.24 -30.72 -24.10
N SER A 10 -34.42 -31.51 -23.04
CA SER A 10 -33.79 -31.27 -21.74
C SER A 10 -32.27 -31.34 -21.80
N GLN A 11 -31.70 -32.28 -22.55
CA GLN A 11 -30.24 -32.39 -22.73
C GLN A 11 -29.68 -31.23 -23.55
N PHE A 12 -30.41 -30.78 -24.58
CA PHE A 12 -30.03 -29.61 -25.36
C PHE A 12 -30.06 -28.33 -24.51
N LEU A 13 -31.12 -28.12 -23.73
CA LEU A 13 -31.25 -27.00 -22.82
C LEU A 13 -30.14 -26.99 -21.76
N PHE A 14 -29.78 -28.15 -21.20
CA PHE A 14 -28.69 -28.26 -20.22
C PHE A 14 -27.32 -27.94 -20.83
N LYS A 15 -27.06 -28.36 -22.07
CA LYS A 15 -25.84 -28.00 -22.80
C LYS A 15 -25.81 -26.51 -23.11
N PHE A 16 -26.92 -25.95 -23.57
CA PHE A 16 -27.04 -24.52 -23.87
C PHE A 16 -26.84 -23.66 -22.62
N LEU A 17 -27.44 -24.04 -21.48
CA LEU A 17 -27.28 -23.33 -20.21
C LEU A 17 -25.83 -23.38 -19.70
N LYS A 18 -25.14 -24.51 -19.86
CA LYS A 18 -23.70 -24.63 -19.54
C LYS A 18 -22.83 -23.74 -20.42
N VAL A 19 -23.12 -23.67 -21.73
CA VAL A 19 -22.39 -22.78 -22.65
C VAL A 19 -22.63 -21.32 -22.29
N LEU A 20 -23.88 -20.95 -21.98
CA LEU A 20 -24.24 -19.59 -21.56
C LEU A 20 -23.54 -19.21 -20.24
N LEU A 21 -23.48 -20.12 -19.27
CA LEU A 21 -22.77 -19.91 -17.99
C LEU A 21 -21.26 -19.74 -18.21
N ILE A 22 -20.64 -20.51 -19.11
CA ILE A 22 -19.22 -20.36 -19.46
C ILE A 22 -18.97 -19.01 -20.14
N LEU A 23 -19.83 -18.60 -21.07
CA LEU A 23 -19.71 -17.29 -21.74
C LEU A 23 -19.90 -16.11 -20.76
N LEU A 24 -20.78 -16.24 -19.77
CA LEU A 24 -20.95 -15.26 -18.69
C LEU A 24 -19.71 -15.18 -17.77
N LEU A 25 -19.01 -16.30 -17.54
CA LEU A 25 -17.75 -16.32 -16.80
C LEU A 25 -16.59 -15.63 -17.56
N PHE A 26 -16.61 -15.65 -18.90
CA PHE A 26 -15.64 -14.93 -19.75
C PHE A 26 -15.91 -13.42 -19.84
N GLN A 27 -17.08 -12.94 -19.40
CA GLN A 27 -17.40 -11.51 -19.34
C GLN A 27 -17.02 -10.86 -18.00
N LEU A 28 -16.45 -11.62 -17.06
CA LEU A 28 -15.90 -11.03 -15.85
C LEU A 28 -14.66 -10.20 -16.24
N PRO A 29 -14.66 -8.88 -16.01
CA PRO A 29 -13.50 -8.05 -16.28
C PRO A 29 -12.33 -8.57 -15.44
N ILE A 30 -11.28 -9.02 -16.12
CA ILE A 30 -9.99 -9.31 -15.48
C ILE A 30 -9.39 -7.95 -15.16
N PHE A 31 -9.62 -7.45 -13.94
CA PHE A 31 -8.91 -6.30 -13.44
C PHE A 31 -7.46 -6.71 -13.23
N ASN A 32 -6.58 -6.33 -14.15
CA ASN A 32 -5.14 -6.39 -13.90
C ASN A 32 -4.78 -5.15 -13.07
N SER A 33 -4.34 -5.31 -11.83
CA SER A 33 -3.67 -4.24 -11.08
C SER A 33 -2.22 -4.10 -11.58
N GLU A 34 -2.09 -3.85 -12.87
CA GLU A 34 -0.82 -3.48 -13.47
C GLU A 34 -0.76 -1.97 -13.55
N PHE A 35 0.45 -1.45 -13.73
CA PHE A 35 0.56 -0.10 -14.24
C PHE A 35 -0.10 -0.01 -15.61
N ASN A 36 -0.67 1.16 -15.90
CA ASN A 36 -1.19 1.48 -17.21
C ASN A 36 -0.10 1.18 -18.27
N PRO A 37 -0.45 0.57 -19.42
CA PRO A 37 0.52 0.15 -20.42
C PRO A 37 1.56 1.21 -20.81
N ASP A 38 1.15 2.47 -20.90
CA ASP A 38 2.04 3.57 -21.29
C ASP A 38 3.06 3.88 -20.19
N PHE A 39 2.62 3.94 -18.93
CA PHE A 39 3.53 4.17 -17.80
C PHE A 39 4.45 2.96 -17.58
N ARG A 40 3.92 1.74 -17.73
CA ARG A 40 4.71 0.53 -17.67
C ARG A 40 5.79 0.52 -18.75
N ALA A 41 5.45 0.91 -19.98
CA ALA A 41 6.41 1.05 -21.07
C ALA A 41 7.46 2.13 -20.77
N PHE A 42 7.06 3.27 -20.19
CA PHE A 42 8.01 4.30 -19.75
C PHE A 42 9.02 3.75 -18.74
N VAL A 43 8.56 3.12 -17.66
CA VAL A 43 9.45 2.55 -16.63
C VAL A 43 10.35 1.48 -17.22
N HIS A 44 9.79 0.58 -18.05
CA HIS A 44 10.54 -0.44 -18.75
C HIS A 44 11.66 0.15 -19.62
N ASN A 45 11.33 1.13 -20.45
CA ASN A 45 12.27 1.71 -21.40
C ASN A 45 13.36 2.53 -20.71
N ARG A 46 13.10 3.10 -19.54
CA ARG A 46 14.05 3.94 -18.81
C ARG A 46 14.89 3.18 -17.78
N TYR A 47 14.29 2.22 -17.09
CA TYR A 47 14.89 1.55 -15.92
C TYR A 47 14.98 0.02 -16.08
N GLY A 48 14.41 -0.53 -17.15
CA GLY A 48 14.42 -1.96 -17.43
C GLY A 48 13.29 -2.75 -16.76
N LEU A 49 13.11 -3.98 -17.25
CA LEU A 49 12.07 -4.88 -16.78
C LEU A 49 12.21 -5.32 -15.30
N PRO A 50 13.42 -5.47 -14.72
CA PRO A 50 13.55 -5.79 -13.31
C PRO A 50 12.88 -4.76 -12.39
N ILE A 51 13.04 -3.47 -12.69
CA ILE A 51 12.42 -2.38 -11.91
C ILE A 51 10.90 -2.38 -12.07
N VAL A 52 10.40 -2.62 -13.29
CA VAL A 52 8.94 -2.81 -13.51
C VAL A 52 8.41 -3.94 -12.63
N ASN A 53 9.07 -5.09 -12.61
CA ASN A 53 8.63 -6.24 -11.81
C ASN A 53 8.70 -5.94 -10.30
N GLN A 54 9.74 -5.24 -9.85
CA GLN A 54 9.90 -4.84 -8.45
C GLN A 54 8.79 -3.89 -8.00
N LEU A 55 8.38 -2.96 -8.86
CA LEU A 55 7.32 -1.99 -8.56
C LEU A 55 5.92 -2.57 -8.72
N GLU A 56 5.67 -3.46 -9.69
CA GLU A 56 4.36 -4.06 -9.90
C GLU A 56 4.05 -5.17 -8.88
N ARG A 57 5.09 -5.84 -8.34
CA ARG A 57 4.96 -6.93 -7.37
C ARG A 57 3.97 -8.01 -7.79
N ARG A 58 4.06 -8.43 -9.06
CA ARG A 58 3.22 -9.50 -9.62
C ARG A 58 3.35 -10.84 -8.88
N ASP A 59 4.44 -11.04 -8.16
CA ASP A 59 4.62 -12.18 -7.24
C ASP A 59 3.59 -12.22 -6.11
N LEU A 60 3.02 -11.05 -5.73
CA LEU A 60 1.99 -10.92 -4.71
C LEU A 60 0.57 -11.02 -5.29
N GLY A 61 0.41 -11.20 -6.59
CA GLY A 61 -0.89 -11.30 -7.28
C GLY A 61 -1.32 -10.04 -8.01
N ASN A 62 -2.46 -10.14 -8.69
CA ASN A 62 -2.99 -9.13 -9.62
C ASN A 62 -3.63 -7.92 -8.94
N ASP A 63 -3.43 -7.73 -7.62
CA ASP A 63 -3.93 -6.61 -6.81
C ASP A 63 -2.85 -5.98 -5.93
N ALA A 64 -1.58 -6.12 -6.31
CA ALA A 64 -0.43 -5.60 -5.58
C ALA A 64 -0.11 -4.13 -5.91
N SER A 65 -0.40 -3.66 -7.12
CA SER A 65 0.03 -2.35 -7.59
C SER A 65 -0.99 -1.68 -8.50
N THR A 66 -0.93 -0.36 -8.66
CA THR A 66 -1.76 0.36 -9.63
C THR A 66 -1.05 1.64 -10.03
N GLY A 67 -1.36 2.22 -11.19
CA GLY A 67 -0.83 3.53 -11.54
C GLY A 67 -0.76 3.79 -13.02
N GLY A 68 -0.30 4.99 -13.35
CA GLY A 68 -0.35 5.51 -14.72
C GLY A 68 -1.77 5.88 -15.17
N GLY A 69 -1.90 6.25 -16.44
CA GLY A 69 -3.11 6.84 -17.01
C GLY A 69 -2.91 8.32 -17.35
N PRO A 70 -3.95 9.00 -17.87
CA PRO A 70 -3.84 10.38 -18.33
C PRO A 70 -3.31 11.28 -17.22
N VAL A 71 -2.30 12.10 -17.56
CA VAL A 71 -1.78 13.13 -16.64
C VAL A 71 -2.83 14.23 -16.57
N VAL A 72 -3.47 14.38 -15.42
CA VAL A 72 -4.47 15.43 -15.16
C VAL A 72 -3.88 16.55 -14.30
N ASN A 73 -2.96 16.21 -13.39
CA ASN A 73 -2.19 17.14 -12.56
C ASN A 73 -0.69 16.77 -12.61
N GLU A 74 0.18 17.75 -12.40
CA GLU A 74 1.63 17.54 -12.28
C GLU A 74 2.01 16.84 -10.95
N GLU A 75 1.14 16.93 -9.95
CA GLU A 75 1.30 16.27 -8.66
C GLU A 75 0.78 14.82 -8.68
N ALA A 76 1.58 13.92 -8.10
CA ALA A 76 1.26 12.51 -7.97
C ALA A 76 1.17 12.09 -6.50
N VAL A 77 0.24 11.18 -6.21
CA VAL A 77 0.16 10.48 -4.92
C VAL A 77 0.62 9.05 -5.09
N VAL A 78 1.62 8.65 -4.29
CA VAL A 78 2.13 7.28 -4.26
C VAL A 78 1.67 6.61 -2.97
N ILE A 79 0.82 5.59 -3.09
CA ILE A 79 0.35 4.78 -1.96
C ILE A 79 1.28 3.58 -1.81
N VAL A 80 1.99 3.50 -0.68
CA VAL A 80 2.81 2.34 -0.34
C VAL A 80 2.09 1.54 0.73
N HIS A 81 1.52 0.39 0.37
CA HIS A 81 0.74 -0.40 1.31
C HIS A 81 1.61 -1.39 2.11
N GLY A 82 1.14 -1.77 3.30
CA GLY A 82 1.81 -2.73 4.18
C GLY A 82 1.73 -4.19 3.70
N ILE A 83 2.55 -5.05 4.32
CA ILE A 83 2.72 -6.48 3.97
C ILE A 83 1.44 -7.33 4.08
N THR A 84 0.44 -6.86 4.82
CA THR A 84 -0.85 -7.55 5.04
C THR A 84 -1.99 -7.01 4.20
N ASN A 85 -1.72 -6.00 3.35
CA ASN A 85 -2.71 -5.33 2.53
C ASN A 85 -2.46 -5.56 1.03
N LYS A 86 -3.44 -5.13 0.24
CA LYS A 86 -3.45 -5.07 -1.22
C LYS A 86 -3.83 -3.67 -1.66
N ILE A 87 -3.51 -3.28 -2.89
CA ILE A 87 -3.83 -1.92 -3.34
C ILE A 87 -5.34 -1.67 -3.44
N THR A 88 -6.12 -2.72 -3.71
CA THR A 88 -7.58 -2.70 -3.79
C THR A 88 -8.26 -2.20 -2.50
N ARG A 89 -7.59 -2.41 -1.35
CA ARG A 89 -8.01 -1.86 -0.06
C ARG A 89 -8.15 -0.33 -0.07
N PHE A 90 -7.32 0.32 -0.87
CA PHE A 90 -7.22 1.78 -0.95
C PHE A 90 -8.07 2.35 -2.09
N ASN A 91 -8.92 1.56 -2.74
CA ASN A 91 -9.78 2.05 -3.85
C ASN A 91 -10.59 3.29 -3.45
N GLY A 92 -11.12 3.35 -2.23
CA GLY A 92 -11.88 4.51 -1.77
C GLY A 92 -11.08 5.84 -1.77
N ILE A 93 -9.83 5.82 -1.31
CA ILE A 93 -8.97 7.01 -1.37
C ILE A 93 -8.44 7.25 -2.79
N ILE A 94 -8.10 6.19 -3.53
CA ILE A 94 -7.61 6.27 -4.91
C ILE A 94 -8.66 6.95 -5.80
N GLU A 95 -9.92 6.51 -5.74
CA GLU A 95 -11.01 7.07 -6.54
C GLU A 95 -11.23 8.54 -6.20
N LYS A 96 -11.14 8.90 -4.92
CA LYS A 96 -11.35 10.28 -4.50
C LYS A 96 -10.19 11.22 -4.84
N LEU A 97 -8.95 10.75 -4.78
CA LEU A 97 -7.80 11.51 -5.26
C LEU A 97 -7.85 11.69 -6.78
N ARG A 98 -8.19 10.63 -7.52
CA ARG A 98 -8.37 10.71 -8.98
C ARG A 98 -9.49 11.66 -9.37
N SER A 99 -10.60 11.68 -8.64
CA SER A 99 -11.70 12.63 -8.90
C SER A 99 -11.34 14.09 -8.61
N GLN A 100 -10.28 14.33 -7.82
CA GLN A 100 -9.66 15.64 -7.60
C GLN A 100 -8.53 15.96 -8.61
N GLY A 101 -8.27 15.07 -9.57
CA GLY A 101 -7.29 15.28 -10.64
C GLY A 101 -5.88 14.76 -10.34
N PHE A 102 -5.63 14.15 -9.17
CA PHE A 102 -4.31 13.58 -8.86
C PHE A 102 -4.01 12.34 -9.70
N GLN A 103 -2.77 12.23 -10.17
CA GLN A 103 -2.26 10.96 -10.64
C GLN A 103 -1.95 10.07 -9.42
N VAL A 104 -2.53 8.86 -9.37
CA VAL A 104 -2.37 7.97 -8.21
C VAL A 104 -1.67 6.69 -8.62
N PHE A 105 -0.55 6.43 -7.96
CA PHE A 105 0.21 5.20 -8.04
C PHE A 105 0.08 4.42 -6.73
N GLY A 106 0.25 3.12 -6.80
CA GLY A 106 0.17 2.21 -5.67
C GLY A 106 1.16 1.07 -5.85
N THR A 107 1.90 0.75 -4.80
CA THR A 107 2.86 -0.36 -4.77
C THR A 107 3.11 -0.82 -3.32
N THR A 108 4.03 -1.77 -3.13
CA THR A 108 4.54 -2.17 -1.83
C THR A 108 5.96 -2.68 -1.95
N TRP A 109 6.79 -2.40 -0.93
CA TRP A 109 8.09 -3.06 -0.79
C TRP A 109 7.94 -4.49 -0.25
N GLY A 110 6.85 -4.79 0.47
CA GLY A 110 6.56 -6.13 0.98
C GLY A 110 7.66 -6.72 1.88
N ASP A 111 8.51 -5.88 2.45
CA ASP A 111 9.78 -6.26 3.07
C ASP A 111 9.81 -6.05 4.59
N ALA A 112 8.66 -5.67 5.17
CA ALA A 112 8.52 -5.38 6.59
C ALA A 112 9.42 -4.22 7.08
N GLY A 113 9.77 -3.27 6.19
CA GLY A 113 10.55 -2.09 6.51
C GLY A 113 12.04 -2.38 6.51
N THR A 114 12.59 -2.82 5.39
CA THR A 114 14.05 -2.90 5.18
C THR A 114 14.55 -1.90 4.15
N THR A 115 13.68 -1.42 3.26
CA THR A 115 13.99 -0.44 2.21
C THR A 115 13.76 1.00 2.68
N PRO A 116 14.80 1.82 2.88
CA PRO A 116 14.65 3.23 3.24
C PRO A 116 14.39 4.10 1.99
N ALA A 117 13.32 3.81 1.24
CA ALA A 117 13.10 4.33 -0.10
C ALA A 117 13.16 5.86 -0.24
N ILE A 118 12.72 6.59 0.79
CA ILE A 118 12.75 8.06 0.78
C ILE A 118 14.13 8.60 1.16
N LEU A 119 14.77 8.01 2.16
CA LEU A 119 16.09 8.43 2.61
C LEU A 119 17.17 8.10 1.57
N GLY A 120 16.95 7.06 0.76
CA GLY A 120 17.92 6.57 -0.19
C GLY A 120 19.15 5.98 0.51
N GLY A 121 20.33 6.15 -0.09
CA GLY A 121 21.58 5.68 0.47
C GLY A 121 21.75 4.16 0.40
N ILE A 122 22.46 3.60 1.37
CA ILE A 122 22.82 2.17 1.40
C ILE A 122 21.87 1.44 2.34
N CYS A 123 21.19 0.40 1.86
CA CYS A 123 20.35 -0.47 2.68
C CYS A 123 21.16 -1.14 3.79
N VAL A 124 20.60 -1.14 5.01
CA VAL A 124 21.26 -1.70 6.20
C VAL A 124 21.51 -3.19 6.07
N ASP A 125 20.57 -3.92 5.46
CA ASP A 125 20.55 -5.37 5.36
C ASP A 125 21.22 -5.90 4.07
N THR A 126 20.86 -5.36 2.91
CA THR A 126 21.35 -5.84 1.60
C THR A 126 22.63 -5.16 1.13
N ARG A 127 22.97 -4.00 1.70
CA ARG A 127 24.04 -3.09 1.23
C ARG A 127 23.85 -2.55 -0.19
N GLU A 128 22.64 -2.68 -0.75
CA GLU A 128 22.27 -2.08 -2.02
C GLU A 128 22.27 -0.55 -1.92
N LEU A 129 22.74 0.12 -2.98
CA LEU A 129 22.71 1.58 -3.09
C LEU A 129 21.43 2.00 -3.82
N LEU A 130 20.49 2.60 -3.09
CA LEU A 130 19.20 3.08 -3.62
C LEU A 130 19.30 4.39 -4.41
N GLY A 131 20.38 5.15 -4.19
CA GLY A 131 20.60 6.45 -4.81
C GLY A 131 20.34 7.63 -3.85
N PRO A 132 20.17 8.85 -4.38
CA PRO A 132 19.95 10.05 -3.56
C PRO A 132 18.58 10.04 -2.85
N PRO A 133 18.42 10.84 -1.78
CA PRO A 133 17.15 10.98 -1.08
C PRO A 133 16.07 11.60 -1.98
N LEU A 134 14.82 11.21 -1.74
CA LEU A 134 13.64 11.76 -2.41
C LEU A 134 13.01 12.94 -1.66
N THR A 135 13.56 13.34 -0.51
CA THR A 135 13.01 14.35 0.40
C THR A 135 12.51 15.60 -0.31
N GLU A 136 13.31 16.17 -1.22
CA GLU A 136 12.98 17.42 -1.93
C GLU A 136 11.83 17.27 -2.95
N HIS A 137 11.43 16.04 -3.26
CA HIS A 137 10.34 15.73 -4.19
C HIS A 137 9.05 15.33 -3.46
N ILE A 138 9.06 15.27 -2.12
CA ILE A 138 7.92 14.87 -1.32
C ILE A 138 7.40 16.07 -0.55
N ASP A 139 6.30 16.64 -1.04
CA ASP A 139 5.58 17.69 -0.34
C ASP A 139 4.94 17.17 0.96
N THR A 140 4.26 16.03 0.90
CA THR A 140 3.56 15.46 2.07
C THR A 140 3.84 13.96 2.21
N PHE A 141 4.35 13.56 3.38
CA PHE A 141 4.42 12.17 3.81
C PHE A 141 3.37 11.90 4.89
N LEU A 142 2.43 11.01 4.59
CA LEU A 142 1.35 10.65 5.50
C LEU A 142 1.40 9.16 5.85
N SER A 143 1.58 8.86 7.13
CA SER A 143 1.48 7.50 7.66
C SER A 143 0.10 7.24 8.23
N VAL A 144 -0.55 6.15 7.81
CA VAL A 144 -1.89 5.77 8.27
C VAL A 144 -1.82 4.38 8.88
N ALA A 145 -2.06 4.27 10.19
CA ALA A 145 -1.87 3.04 10.96
C ALA A 145 -0.47 2.40 10.76
N GLY A 146 0.56 3.24 10.60
CA GLY A 146 1.93 2.78 10.33
C GLY A 146 2.66 2.22 11.55
N THR A 147 3.63 1.35 11.31
CA THR A 147 4.53 0.74 12.32
C THR A 147 5.86 1.49 12.40
N ASN A 148 5.81 2.81 12.58
CA ASN A 148 7.01 3.67 12.43
C ASN A 148 8.04 3.50 13.56
N ASN A 149 7.66 2.88 14.68
CA ASN A 149 8.55 2.53 15.79
C ASN A 149 8.55 1.03 16.12
N GLY A 150 8.17 0.19 15.16
CA GLY A 150 7.98 -1.25 15.34
C GLY A 150 6.50 -1.64 15.45
N ALA A 151 6.22 -2.88 15.82
CA ALA A 151 4.88 -3.38 16.06
C ALA A 151 4.85 -4.19 17.35
N LEU A 152 3.86 -3.97 18.23
CA LEU A 152 3.77 -4.64 19.52
C LEU A 152 3.87 -6.18 19.45
N PRO A 153 3.25 -6.87 18.46
CA PRO A 153 3.41 -8.32 18.30
C PRO A 153 4.85 -8.79 18.11
N CYS A 154 5.76 -7.93 17.66
CA CYS A 154 7.16 -8.26 17.44
C CYS A 154 8.05 -8.08 18.68
N LEU A 155 7.50 -7.59 19.80
CA LEU A 155 8.19 -7.56 21.09
C LEU A 155 7.82 -8.77 21.97
N VAL A 156 6.59 -9.29 21.80
CA VAL A 156 6.13 -10.46 22.55
C VAL A 156 6.71 -11.74 21.94
N PRO A 157 6.94 -12.79 22.74
CA PRO A 157 7.54 -14.05 22.28
C PRO A 157 6.54 -14.92 21.50
N ILE A 158 5.83 -14.32 20.54
CA ILE A 158 4.99 -15.02 19.57
C ILE A 158 5.85 -15.18 18.32
N PRO A 159 6.05 -16.42 17.82
CA PRO A 159 6.82 -16.66 16.60
C PRO A 159 6.06 -16.14 15.38
N VAL A 160 6.17 -14.84 15.14
CA VAL A 160 5.74 -14.18 13.91
C VAL A 160 6.97 -14.12 13.01
N GLY A 161 6.99 -14.95 11.96
CA GLY A 161 8.18 -15.15 11.11
C GLY A 161 8.72 -13.88 10.43
N THR A 162 7.92 -12.81 10.37
CA THR A 162 8.33 -11.51 9.82
C THR A 162 9.08 -10.62 10.82
N CYS A 163 8.98 -10.87 12.14
CA CYS A 163 9.61 -10.05 13.16
C CYS A 163 11.10 -10.40 13.33
N ASN A 164 12.00 -9.42 13.24
CA ASN A 164 13.42 -9.58 13.55
C ASN A 164 14.07 -8.23 13.90
N LYS A 165 15.31 -8.24 14.40
CA LYS A 165 16.07 -7.03 14.72
C LYS A 165 16.74 -6.34 13.51
N LYS A 166 16.52 -6.81 12.28
CA LYS A 166 17.04 -6.15 11.07
C LYS A 166 16.02 -5.21 10.44
N ASN A 167 14.74 -5.57 10.44
CA ASN A 167 13.67 -4.81 9.76
C ASN A 167 12.88 -3.87 10.68
N GLY A 168 11.99 -3.08 10.09
CA GLY A 168 11.21 -2.04 10.77
C GLY A 168 10.20 -2.51 11.80
N LEU A 169 10.02 -3.82 12.04
CA LEU A 169 8.98 -4.32 12.94
C LEU A 169 9.41 -4.47 14.40
N HIS A 170 10.70 -4.68 14.68
CA HIS A 170 11.20 -4.69 16.05
C HIS A 170 11.67 -3.28 16.43
N CYS A 171 11.24 -2.77 17.59
CA CYS A 171 11.52 -1.38 17.98
C CYS A 171 13.04 -1.07 18.09
N GLU A 172 13.85 -2.05 18.45
CA GLU A 172 15.33 -1.94 18.55
C GLU A 172 16.04 -2.39 17.27
N SER A 173 15.36 -2.37 16.13
CA SER A 173 15.97 -2.87 14.91
C SER A 173 17.06 -1.94 14.36
N GLU A 174 17.99 -2.53 13.63
CA GLU A 174 19.04 -1.80 12.92
C GLU A 174 18.43 -0.80 11.92
N PHE A 175 17.38 -1.20 11.19
CA PHE A 175 16.67 -0.31 10.26
C PHE A 175 16.10 0.92 10.96
N LEU A 176 15.32 0.75 12.03
CA LEU A 176 14.75 1.89 12.76
C LEU A 176 15.84 2.74 13.41
N SER A 177 16.91 2.12 13.91
CA SER A 177 18.05 2.85 14.46
C SER A 177 18.77 3.67 13.39
N ASP A 178 18.73 3.27 12.13
CA ASP A 178 19.41 3.97 11.04
C ASP A 178 18.58 5.16 10.56
N ILE A 179 17.32 4.93 10.19
CA ILE A 179 16.47 5.98 9.63
C ILE A 179 16.18 7.11 10.64
N ASN A 180 16.06 6.78 11.94
CA ASN A 180 15.77 7.77 12.98
C ASN A 180 16.98 8.61 13.41
N LYS A 181 18.17 8.42 12.79
CA LYS A 181 19.31 9.34 12.97
C LYS A 181 19.02 10.72 12.36
N LEU A 182 18.15 10.76 11.36
CA LEU A 182 17.72 11.96 10.67
C LEU A 182 16.24 12.19 10.97
N LYS A 183 15.81 13.44 10.84
CA LYS A 183 14.42 13.86 11.03
C LYS A 183 14.03 14.73 9.86
N GLY A 184 12.77 14.66 9.44
CA GLY A 184 12.28 15.50 8.35
C GLY A 184 12.71 15.02 6.97
N TYR A 185 13.33 13.84 6.85
CA TYR A 185 13.78 13.33 5.56
C TYR A 185 12.59 12.79 4.74
N GLU A 186 11.47 12.49 5.38
CA GLU A 186 10.30 11.90 4.74
C GLU A 186 9.61 12.86 3.76
N GLY A 187 9.71 14.18 4.00
CA GLY A 187 9.13 15.21 3.15
C GLY A 187 8.98 16.56 3.86
N LEU A 188 8.40 17.54 3.19
CA LEU A 188 8.19 18.88 3.73
C LEU A 188 7.13 18.90 4.86
N ASN A 189 6.04 18.17 4.68
CA ASN A 189 4.95 18.02 5.64
C ASN A 189 4.81 16.56 6.05
N ILE A 190 4.97 16.24 7.34
CA ILE A 190 5.01 14.86 7.82
C ILE A 190 3.91 14.63 8.84
N PHE A 191 3.03 13.68 8.57
CA PHE A 191 1.87 13.43 9.41
C PHE A 191 1.63 11.95 9.70
N SER A 192 0.98 11.68 10.84
CA SER A 192 0.47 10.35 11.17
C SER A 192 -1.02 10.36 11.54
N ILE A 193 -1.74 9.30 11.18
CA ILE A 193 -3.08 9.00 11.67
C ILE A 193 -3.06 7.61 12.30
N PHE A 194 -3.46 7.50 13.56
CA PHE A 194 -3.47 6.22 14.28
C PHE A 194 -4.58 6.15 15.33
N SER A 195 -4.80 4.97 15.90
CA SER A 195 -5.83 4.75 16.91
C SER A 195 -5.26 4.14 18.19
N THR A 196 -5.88 4.47 19.33
CA THR A 196 -5.61 3.80 20.61
C THR A 196 -6.07 2.34 20.65
N SER A 197 -6.96 1.96 19.74
CA SER A 197 -7.59 0.64 19.67
C SER A 197 -7.11 -0.20 18.50
N ASP A 198 -5.96 0.14 17.91
CA ASP A 198 -5.34 -0.63 16.84
C ASP A 198 -4.86 -2.00 17.37
N GLU A 199 -5.60 -3.04 16.99
CA GLU A 199 -5.42 -4.42 17.42
C GLU A 199 -4.29 -5.16 16.70
N LYS A 200 -3.81 -4.64 15.56
CA LYS A 200 -2.78 -5.32 14.75
C LYS A 200 -1.38 -4.88 15.14
N ILE A 201 -1.17 -3.58 15.34
CA ILE A 201 0.18 -3.02 15.61
C ILE A 201 0.34 -2.57 17.06
N GLY A 202 -0.76 -2.38 17.79
CA GLY A 202 -0.79 -1.88 19.15
C GLY A 202 -0.51 -0.37 19.23
N LEU A 203 -0.77 0.21 20.41
CA LEU A 203 -0.60 1.65 20.63
C LEU A 203 0.85 2.04 21.01
N LYS A 204 1.50 1.24 21.85
CA LYS A 204 2.82 1.53 22.40
C LYS A 204 3.75 0.32 22.34
N ILE A 205 5.02 0.59 22.07
CA ILE A 205 6.12 -0.37 22.10
C ILE A 205 7.37 0.34 22.61
N CYS A 206 8.17 -0.30 23.47
CA CYS A 206 9.45 0.26 23.96
C CYS A 206 9.32 1.71 24.47
N SER A 207 8.28 1.94 25.28
CA SER A 207 7.96 3.24 25.92
C SER A 207 7.60 4.39 24.98
N ARG A 208 7.35 4.13 23.69
CA ARG A 208 6.93 5.11 22.67
C ARG A 208 5.65 4.67 21.98
N LEU A 209 4.96 5.63 21.38
CA LEU A 209 3.84 5.33 20.51
C LEU A 209 4.34 4.63 19.24
N VAL A 210 3.57 3.67 18.74
CA VAL A 210 3.96 2.86 17.58
C VAL A 210 3.99 3.71 16.30
N SER A 211 2.90 4.43 16.03
CA SER A 211 2.67 5.06 14.72
C SER A 211 3.24 6.45 14.49
N PRO A 212 3.41 7.35 15.47
CA PRO A 212 4.04 8.65 15.23
C PRO A 212 5.43 8.54 14.60
N ILE A 213 5.70 9.34 13.57
CA ILE A 213 7.04 9.42 12.96
C ILE A 213 7.91 10.34 13.82
N VAL A 214 9.20 10.00 13.95
CA VAL A 214 10.13 10.79 14.76
C VAL A 214 10.36 12.15 14.10
N GLY A 215 9.89 13.22 14.75
CA GLY A 215 10.05 14.58 14.23
C GLY A 215 8.96 15.01 13.24
N GLU A 216 7.82 14.31 13.21
CA GLU A 216 6.68 14.69 12.37
C GLU A 216 6.13 16.10 12.67
N THR A 217 5.53 16.71 11.65
CA THR A 217 4.85 18.00 11.75
C THR A 217 3.61 17.92 12.66
N GLY A 218 2.90 16.79 12.65
CA GLY A 218 1.78 16.56 13.57
C GLY A 218 1.09 15.22 13.36
N TYR A 219 0.10 14.91 14.20
CA TYR A 219 -0.66 13.68 14.08
C TYR A 219 -2.12 13.82 14.49
N ILE A 220 -2.95 12.88 14.03
CA ILE A 220 -4.27 12.62 14.59
C ILE A 220 -4.27 11.28 15.31
N ARG A 221 -4.64 11.33 16.59
CA ARG A 221 -4.96 10.15 17.39
C ARG A 221 -6.48 9.98 17.44
N LYS A 222 -6.95 8.83 16.97
CA LYS A 222 -8.33 8.36 17.09
C LYS A 222 -8.47 7.43 18.30
N GLU A 223 -9.70 7.23 18.72
CA GLU A 223 -10.07 6.28 19.76
C GLU A 223 -11.12 5.32 19.22
N GLY A 224 -11.07 4.05 19.64
CA GLY A 224 -12.08 3.06 19.29
C GLY A 224 -12.05 2.54 17.85
N LEU A 225 -11.14 3.00 17.00
CA LEU A 225 -10.97 2.45 15.66
C LEU A 225 -10.00 1.27 15.66
N THR A 226 -10.37 0.19 15.02
CA THR A 226 -9.46 -0.91 14.65
C THR A 226 -8.41 -0.42 13.64
N HIS A 227 -7.34 -1.19 13.43
CA HIS A 227 -6.30 -0.92 12.44
C HIS A 227 -6.91 -0.59 11.06
N ASP A 228 -7.84 -1.44 10.67
CA ASP A 228 -8.57 -1.38 9.42
C ASP A 228 -9.47 -0.15 9.32
N GLN A 229 -10.18 0.17 10.40
CA GLN A 229 -11.05 1.35 10.46
C GLN A 229 -10.26 2.66 10.45
N VAL A 230 -9.01 2.69 10.93
CA VAL A 230 -8.16 3.88 10.78
C VAL A 230 -7.96 4.18 9.30
N MET A 231 -7.67 3.18 8.47
CA MET A 231 -7.50 3.37 7.03
C MET A 231 -8.81 3.77 6.34
N ASP A 232 -9.90 3.06 6.63
CA ASP A 232 -11.17 3.24 5.93
C ASP A 232 -11.93 4.51 6.35
N ASN A 233 -11.98 4.79 7.66
CA ASN A 233 -12.83 5.85 8.20
C ASN A 233 -12.16 7.22 8.24
N THR A 234 -10.91 7.32 7.77
CA THR A 234 -10.16 8.58 7.78
C THR A 234 -9.79 9.10 6.41
N ILE A 235 -10.37 8.55 5.33
CA ILE A 235 -10.10 8.97 3.93
C ILE A 235 -10.22 10.50 3.75
N GLU A 236 -11.25 11.13 4.33
CA GLU A 236 -11.41 12.59 4.32
C GLU A 236 -10.21 13.32 4.97
N THR A 237 -9.77 12.81 6.11
CA THR A 237 -8.63 13.36 6.84
C THR A 237 -7.32 13.17 6.06
N GLN A 238 -7.14 11.99 5.45
CA GLN A 238 -5.97 11.69 4.63
C GLN A 238 -5.86 12.69 3.47
N ILE A 239 -6.97 12.95 2.77
CA ILE A 239 -7.01 13.93 1.68
C ILE A 239 -6.76 15.35 2.18
N ASN A 240 -7.28 15.74 3.34
CA ASN A 240 -6.99 17.07 3.89
C ASN A 240 -5.50 17.25 4.20
N PHE A 241 -4.81 16.22 4.68
CA PHE A 241 -3.35 16.31 4.85
C PHE A 241 -2.62 16.43 3.51
N ILE A 242 -3.00 15.62 2.52
CA ILE A 242 -2.38 15.63 1.18
C ILE A 242 -2.57 16.99 0.48
N VAL A 243 -3.76 17.60 0.58
CA VAL A 243 -4.12 18.78 -0.21
C VAL A 243 -3.94 20.10 0.56
N LYS A 244 -4.07 20.08 1.89
CA LYS A 244 -4.13 21.30 2.72
C LYS A 244 -3.12 21.31 3.87
N HIS A 245 -2.35 20.24 4.05
CA HIS A 245 -1.37 20.09 5.15
C HIS A 245 -1.97 20.22 6.55
N ARG A 246 -3.28 19.92 6.69
CA ARG A 246 -4.00 20.09 7.96
C ARG A 246 -5.17 19.11 8.08
N PRO A 247 -5.64 18.81 9.30
CA PRO A 247 -6.70 17.82 9.51
C PRO A 247 -8.11 18.24 9.05
N LYS A 248 -8.37 19.54 8.79
CA LYS A 248 -9.67 20.11 8.38
C LYS A 248 -9.51 21.23 7.33
#